data_AF-A0A359ICT2-F1
#
_entry.id   AF-A0A359ICT2-F1
#
_cell.length_a   1.000
_cell.length_b   1.000
_cell.length_c   1.000
_cell.angle_alpha   90.00
_cell.angle_beta   90.00
_cell.angle_gamma   90.00
#
_symmetry.space_group_name_H-M   'P 1'
#
loop_
_entity.id
_entity.type
_entity.pdbx_description
1 polymer ?
#
loop_
_entity_poly.entity_id
_entity_poly.type
_entity_poly.pdbx_seq_one_letter_code
_entity_poly.pdbx_strand_id
1 'polypeptide(L)'
;DFFFLKDSKNKIRDYFNARPPSELLYSDEQQEIIKTFIPHYGGLKTPLPDWIFDTVYGREQINGHFRTHSLKGLSLEEGSVEIRAIGAVLHYIKENFQRQLAHITSVRRIHLNEYMGLDQYTIRNLEIFRRLSGETGEGTLIHVLDQTCTSMGARLLRNWLLQPLQDIQRIERRLNYISLFLDQPKLLEDIQTILREIPDMER
;
A
#
# COMPACT_ATOMS: atom_id res chain seq x y z
N ASP A 1 0.94 -10.01 -1.68
CA ASP A 1 0.80 -9.86 -0.21
C ASP A 1 -0.37 -8.95 0.13
N PHE A 2 -1.09 -9.28 1.20
CA PHE A 2 -2.05 -8.37 1.83
C PHE A 2 -1.39 -7.55 2.93
N PHE A 3 -1.87 -6.32 3.09
CA PHE A 3 -1.45 -5.43 4.16
C PHE A 3 -2.68 -4.94 4.92
N PHE A 4 -2.57 -4.84 6.25
CA PHE A 4 -3.60 -4.23 7.08
C PHE A 4 -3.01 -3.18 8.01
N LEU A 5 -3.79 -2.15 8.31
CA LEU A 5 -3.44 -1.09 9.25
C LEU A 5 -4.46 -1.07 10.39
N LYS A 6 -3.97 -1.08 11.63
CA LYS A 6 -4.76 -0.96 12.85
C LYS A 6 -4.15 0.10 13.73
N ASP A 7 -4.82 1.24 13.81
CA ASP A 7 -4.42 2.43 14.58
C ASP A 7 -5.65 3.30 14.91
N SER A 8 -5.46 4.45 15.54
CA SER A 8 -6.48 5.46 15.80
C SER A 8 -7.13 5.99 14.51
N LYS A 9 -8.38 6.45 14.62
CA LYS A 9 -9.15 7.01 13.50
C LYS A 9 -8.41 8.10 12.72
N ASN A 10 -7.70 9.01 13.39
CA ASN A 10 -6.96 10.08 12.72
C ASN A 10 -5.80 9.54 11.90
N LYS A 11 -4.96 8.67 12.49
CA LYS A 11 -3.84 8.05 11.79
C LYS A 11 -4.26 7.17 10.60
N ILE A 12 -5.38 6.45 10.72
CA ILE A 12 -5.96 5.69 9.59
C ILE A 12 -6.38 6.65 8.47
N ARG A 13 -6.99 7.79 8.82
CA ARG A 13 -7.41 8.82 7.85
C ARG A 13 -6.21 9.44 7.13
N ASP A 14 -5.16 9.79 7.88
CA ASP A 14 -3.94 10.36 7.32
C ASP A 14 -3.27 9.37 6.36
N TYR A 15 -3.16 8.11 6.76
CA TYR A 15 -2.64 7.04 5.90
C TYR A 15 -3.48 6.88 4.62
N PHE A 16 -4.81 6.85 4.76
CA PHE A 16 -5.74 6.75 3.64
C PHE A 16 -5.61 7.94 2.67
N ASN A 17 -5.51 9.16 3.18
CA ASN A 17 -5.40 10.37 2.36
C ASN A 17 -4.04 10.48 1.65
N ALA A 18 -2.96 10.01 2.28
CA ALA A 18 -1.65 9.90 1.66
C ALA A 18 -1.64 8.83 0.54
N ARG A 19 -2.49 7.80 0.65
CA ARG A 19 -2.56 6.64 -0.25
C ARG A 19 -4.01 6.26 -0.56
N PRO A 20 -4.76 7.11 -1.29
CA PRO A 20 -6.14 6.82 -1.57
C PRO A 20 -6.21 5.57 -2.46
N PRO A 21 -6.93 4.50 -2.06
CA PRO A 21 -7.11 3.34 -2.89
C PRO A 21 -7.94 3.71 -4.13
N SER A 22 -7.82 2.94 -5.21
CA SER A 22 -8.68 3.12 -6.40
C SER A 22 -10.14 2.76 -6.11
N GLU A 23 -10.35 1.84 -5.17
CA GLU A 23 -11.66 1.36 -4.74
C GLU A 23 -11.68 1.12 -3.23
N LEU A 24 -12.78 1.50 -2.59
CA LEU A 24 -13.05 1.30 -1.18
C LEU A 24 -14.24 0.38 -1.00
N LEU A 25 -14.01 -0.76 -0.35
CA LEU A 25 -15.04 -1.67 0.11
C LEU A 25 -15.44 -1.29 1.54
N TYR A 26 -16.74 -1.24 1.82
CA TYR A 26 -17.28 -0.94 3.16
C TYR A 26 -18.61 -1.65 3.37
N SER A 27 -19.00 -1.84 4.63
CA SER A 27 -20.29 -2.46 4.94
C SER A 27 -21.44 -1.47 4.73
N ASP A 28 -22.63 -1.95 4.38
CA ASP A 28 -23.82 -1.11 4.19
C ASP A 28 -24.08 -0.20 5.41
N GLU A 29 -23.93 -0.73 6.62
CA GLU A 29 -24.05 0.03 7.88
C GLU A 29 -23.05 1.20 8.03
N GLN A 30 -21.91 1.14 7.33
CA GLN A 30 -20.84 2.13 7.45
C GLN A 30 -20.99 3.34 6.51
N GLN A 31 -22.01 3.34 5.64
CA GLN A 31 -22.14 4.34 4.57
C GLN A 31 -22.06 5.79 5.08
N GLU A 32 -22.77 6.12 6.16
CA GLU A 32 -22.75 7.48 6.73
C GLU A 32 -21.41 7.81 7.39
N ILE A 33 -20.79 6.85 8.07
CA ILE A 33 -19.47 7.03 8.68
C ILE A 33 -18.41 7.32 7.61
N ILE A 34 -18.46 6.60 6.48
CA ILE A 34 -17.52 6.79 5.37
C ILE A 34 -17.66 8.19 4.77
N LYS A 35 -18.89 8.70 4.59
CA LYS A 35 -19.13 10.06 4.10
C LYS A 35 -18.48 11.12 4.99
N THR A 36 -18.55 10.96 6.32
CA THR A 36 -17.94 11.90 7.25
C THR A 36 -16.43 11.69 7.42
N PHE A 37 -15.96 10.45 7.37
CA PHE A 37 -14.56 10.09 7.65
C PHE A 37 -13.62 10.48 6.51
N ILE A 38 -14.08 10.34 5.26
CA ILE A 38 -13.30 10.63 4.03
C ILE A 38 -14.17 11.37 3.00
N PRO A 39 -14.61 12.60 3.30
CA PRO A 39 -15.60 13.32 2.50
C PRO A 39 -15.14 13.63 1.07
N HIS A 40 -13.84 13.78 0.86
CA HIS A 40 -13.24 14.12 -0.44
C HIS A 40 -12.66 12.91 -1.18
N TYR A 41 -12.96 11.68 -0.75
CA TYR A 41 -12.49 10.49 -1.45
C TYR A 41 -13.18 10.37 -2.82
N GLY A 42 -12.37 10.48 -3.88
CA GLY A 42 -12.80 10.43 -5.27
C GLY A 42 -12.61 9.08 -5.96
N GLY A 43 -12.19 8.03 -5.24
CA GLY A 43 -12.15 6.66 -5.77
C GLY A 43 -13.52 5.98 -5.74
N LEU A 44 -13.59 4.77 -6.31
CA LEU A 44 -14.82 3.98 -6.34
C LEU A 44 -15.22 3.57 -4.91
N LYS A 45 -16.50 3.68 -4.59
CA LYS A 45 -17.07 3.29 -3.28
C LYS A 45 -18.03 2.13 -3.53
N THR A 46 -17.68 0.96 -3.04
CA THR A 46 -18.44 -0.28 -3.27
C THR A 46 -19.00 -0.78 -1.94
N PRO A 47 -20.29 -0.56 -1.67
CA PRO A 47 -20.95 -1.13 -0.50
C PRO A 47 -21.09 -2.63 -0.66
N LEU A 48 -20.89 -3.38 0.42
CA LEU A 48 -21.07 -4.82 0.48
C LEU A 48 -21.98 -5.19 1.66
N PRO A 49 -22.81 -6.24 1.53
CA PRO A 49 -23.64 -6.75 2.62
C PRO A 49 -22.87 -6.96 3.93
N ASP A 50 -23.47 -6.59 5.06
CA ASP A 50 -22.77 -6.58 6.36
C ASP A 50 -22.25 -7.96 6.79
N TRP A 51 -22.92 -9.05 6.38
CA TRP A 51 -22.50 -10.41 6.67
C TRP A 51 -21.13 -10.77 6.07
N ILE A 52 -20.70 -10.08 5.01
CA ILE A 52 -19.36 -10.25 4.40
C ILE A 52 -18.27 -9.74 5.35
N PHE A 53 -18.60 -8.76 6.20
CA PHE A 53 -17.73 -8.27 7.26
C PHE A 53 -17.96 -9.03 8.57
N ASP A 54 -18.59 -10.21 8.57
CA ASP A 54 -18.65 -11.03 9.77
C ASP A 54 -17.28 -11.65 10.11
N THR A 55 -17.00 -11.83 11.41
CA THR A 55 -15.70 -12.33 11.86
C THR A 55 -15.55 -13.83 11.60
N VAL A 56 -16.62 -14.61 11.76
CA VAL A 56 -16.60 -16.06 11.49
C VAL A 56 -16.47 -16.29 9.99
N TYR A 57 -17.27 -15.58 9.19
CA TYR A 57 -17.17 -15.64 7.73
C TYR A 57 -15.79 -15.20 7.22
N GLY A 58 -15.27 -14.08 7.73
CA GLY A 58 -13.95 -13.59 7.35
C GLY A 58 -12.83 -14.58 7.66
N ARG A 59 -12.90 -15.27 8.80
CA ARG A 59 -11.96 -16.35 9.15
C ARG A 59 -12.00 -17.49 8.14
N GLU A 60 -13.19 -17.91 7.71
CA GLU A 60 -13.35 -18.96 6.69
C GLU A 60 -12.73 -18.56 5.36
N GLN A 61 -12.93 -17.32 4.91
CA GLN A 61 -12.31 -16.82 3.68
C GLN A 61 -10.79 -16.81 3.78
N ILE A 62 -10.22 -16.33 4.89
CA ILE A 62 -8.77 -16.27 5.11
C ILE A 62 -8.18 -17.69 5.15
N ASN A 63 -8.74 -18.58 5.98
CA ASN A 63 -8.25 -19.96 6.11
C ASN A 63 -8.36 -20.72 4.79
N GLY A 64 -9.47 -20.54 4.05
CA GLY A 64 -9.67 -21.14 2.74
C GLY A 64 -8.66 -20.67 1.70
N HIS A 65 -8.34 -19.37 1.70
CA HIS A 65 -7.35 -18.78 0.78
C HIS A 65 -5.92 -19.23 1.11
N PHE A 66 -5.48 -19.06 2.36
CA PHE A 66 -4.09 -19.36 2.77
C PHE A 66 -3.86 -20.85 3.08
N ARG A 67 -4.90 -21.69 3.00
CA ARG A 67 -4.85 -23.12 3.34
C ARG A 67 -4.30 -23.37 4.74
N THR A 68 -4.79 -22.60 5.71
CA THR A 68 -4.38 -22.70 7.12
C THR A 68 -5.56 -23.12 8.00
N HIS A 69 -5.27 -23.77 9.12
CA HIS A 69 -6.28 -24.14 10.13
C HIS A 69 -6.41 -23.11 11.26
N SER A 70 -5.49 -22.15 11.33
CA SER A 70 -5.50 -21.10 12.35
C SER A 70 -4.85 -19.82 11.82
N LEU A 71 -5.29 -18.70 12.36
CA LEU A 71 -4.80 -17.37 12.00
C LEU A 71 -3.45 -17.00 12.64
N LYS A 72 -2.97 -17.80 13.60
CA LYS A 72 -1.71 -17.57 14.32
C LYS A 72 -0.50 -17.47 13.39
N GLY A 73 -0.44 -18.31 12.36
CA GLY A 73 0.64 -18.29 11.37
C GLY A 73 0.70 -17.02 10.51
N LEU A 74 -0.41 -16.26 10.46
CA LEU A 74 -0.53 -15.00 9.74
C LEU A 74 -0.37 -13.78 10.66
N SER A 75 0.00 -14.00 11.93
CA SER A 75 0.07 -12.94 12.96
C SER A 75 -1.25 -12.19 13.16
N LEU A 76 -2.38 -12.88 12.95
CA LEU A 76 -3.72 -12.36 13.18
C LEU A 76 -4.28 -12.97 14.47
N GLU A 77 -4.79 -12.12 15.36
CA GLU A 77 -5.44 -12.54 16.60
C GLU A 77 -6.88 -12.99 16.32
N GLU A 78 -7.32 -14.09 16.92
CA GLU A 78 -8.71 -14.55 16.80
C GLU A 78 -9.68 -13.48 17.32
N GLY A 79 -10.76 -13.22 16.59
CA GLY A 79 -11.75 -12.20 16.96
C GLY A 79 -11.34 -10.76 16.65
N SER A 80 -10.16 -10.54 16.09
CA SER A 80 -9.68 -9.19 15.78
C SER A 80 -10.41 -8.55 14.59
N VAL A 81 -10.62 -7.22 14.64
CA VAL A 81 -11.40 -6.48 13.64
C VAL A 81 -10.81 -6.54 12.23
N GLU A 82 -9.50 -6.75 12.12
CA GLU A 82 -8.78 -6.92 10.86
C GLU A 82 -9.22 -8.16 10.07
N ILE A 83 -9.71 -9.21 10.74
CA ILE A 83 -10.27 -10.41 10.08
C ILE A 83 -11.44 -10.03 9.19
N ARG A 84 -12.32 -9.14 9.68
CA ARG A 84 -13.52 -8.68 8.97
C ARG A 84 -13.14 -7.99 7.66
N ALA A 85 -12.17 -7.08 7.72
CA ALA A 85 -11.71 -6.32 6.56
C ALA A 85 -10.99 -7.22 5.53
N ILE A 86 -10.07 -8.08 5.98
CA ILE A 86 -9.32 -8.97 5.09
C ILE A 86 -10.27 -10.00 4.44
N GLY A 87 -11.19 -10.57 5.22
CA GLY A 87 -12.19 -11.50 4.74
C GLY A 87 -13.10 -10.90 3.67
N ALA A 88 -13.55 -9.66 3.88
CA ALA A 88 -14.36 -8.93 2.89
C ALA A 88 -13.61 -8.66 1.58
N VAL A 89 -12.34 -8.26 1.67
CA VAL A 89 -11.49 -8.05 0.48
C VAL A 89 -11.27 -9.36 -0.27
N LEU A 90 -10.99 -10.46 0.44
CA LEU A 90 -10.86 -11.79 -0.17
C LEU A 90 -12.14 -12.25 -0.86
N HIS A 91 -13.28 -12.09 -0.18
CA HIS A 91 -14.60 -12.38 -0.76
C HIS A 91 -14.80 -11.60 -2.05
N TYR A 92 -14.63 -10.27 -1.99
CA TYR A 92 -14.84 -9.41 -3.15
C TYR A 92 -13.96 -9.78 -4.33
N ILE A 93 -12.67 -10.03 -4.09
CA ILE A 93 -11.76 -10.39 -5.16
C ILE A 93 -12.13 -11.75 -5.76
N LYS A 94 -12.51 -12.73 -4.94
CA LYS A 94 -12.91 -14.05 -5.41
C LYS A 94 -14.17 -14.02 -6.30
N GLU A 95 -15.15 -13.18 -5.96
CA GLU A 95 -16.38 -13.03 -6.75
C GLU A 95 -16.15 -12.27 -8.06
N ASN A 96 -15.25 -11.27 -8.06
CA ASN A 96 -15.08 -10.35 -9.20
C ASN A 96 -13.90 -10.70 -10.13
N PHE A 97 -12.92 -11.47 -9.66
CA PHE A 97 -11.74 -11.83 -10.45
C PHE A 97 -11.59 -13.35 -10.55
N GLN A 98 -11.77 -13.88 -11.76
CA GLN A 98 -11.62 -15.32 -12.07
C GLN A 98 -10.16 -15.82 -12.06
N ARG A 99 -9.20 -14.99 -11.63
CA ARG A 99 -7.77 -15.36 -11.55
C ARG A 99 -7.49 -16.04 -10.22
N GLN A 100 -6.65 -17.07 -10.24
CA GLN A 100 -6.16 -17.69 -8.99
C GLN A 100 -5.35 -16.67 -8.17
N LEU A 101 -5.81 -16.42 -6.95
CA LEU A 101 -5.13 -15.55 -5.98
C LEU A 101 -3.89 -16.19 -5.35
N ALA A 102 -3.33 -17.25 -5.95
CA ALA A 102 -2.24 -18.05 -5.39
C ALA A 102 -0.95 -17.24 -5.13
N HIS A 103 -0.78 -16.10 -5.80
CA HIS A 103 0.33 -15.17 -5.60
C HIS A 103 0.21 -14.34 -4.30
N ILE A 104 -0.97 -14.30 -3.68
CA ILE A 104 -1.18 -13.67 -2.39
C ILE A 104 -0.91 -14.70 -1.29
N THR A 105 0.33 -14.72 -0.79
CA THR A 105 0.80 -15.76 0.13
C THR A 105 0.94 -15.31 1.58
N SER A 106 0.88 -14.00 1.85
CA SER A 106 1.04 -13.47 3.20
C SER A 106 0.09 -12.31 3.52
N VAL A 107 -0.14 -12.10 4.82
CA VAL A 107 -0.78 -10.92 5.40
C VAL A 107 0.24 -10.24 6.30
N ARG A 108 0.39 -8.92 6.20
CA ARG A 108 1.36 -8.15 6.99
C ARG A 108 0.72 -6.91 7.61
N ARG A 109 1.05 -6.63 8.87
CA ARG A 109 0.64 -5.39 9.53
C ARG A 109 1.50 -4.23 9.05
N ILE A 110 0.88 -3.10 8.73
CA ILE A 110 1.54 -1.82 8.53
C ILE A 110 1.76 -1.20 9.90
N HIS A 111 3.02 -0.98 10.25
CA HIS A 111 3.41 -0.21 11.42
C HIS A 111 3.68 1.24 11.00
N LEU A 112 2.81 2.17 11.41
CA LEU A 112 2.97 3.59 11.07
C LEU A 112 4.23 4.20 11.69
N ASN A 113 4.75 3.62 12.78
CA ASN A 113 6.00 4.06 13.42
C ASN A 113 7.27 3.63 12.67
N GLU A 114 7.17 2.84 11.58
CA GLU A 114 8.34 2.54 10.74
C GLU A 114 8.68 3.68 9.79
N TYR A 115 7.72 4.58 9.56
CA TYR A 115 7.78 5.62 8.55
C TYR A 115 7.40 6.97 9.12
N MET A 116 7.96 8.03 8.56
CA MET A 116 7.56 9.38 8.89
C MET A 116 6.13 9.60 8.41
N GLY A 117 5.22 9.93 9.33
CA GLY A 117 3.86 10.32 8.98
C GLY A 117 3.88 11.66 8.25
N LEU A 118 3.62 11.63 6.94
CA LEU A 118 3.39 12.83 6.14
C LEU A 118 1.89 12.97 5.90
N ASP A 119 1.29 14.03 6.43
CA ASP A 119 -0.12 14.33 6.14
C ASP A 119 -0.29 14.87 4.71
N GLN A 120 -1.54 14.90 4.24
CA GLN A 120 -1.86 15.33 2.87
C GLN A 120 -1.47 16.80 2.62
N TYR A 121 -1.51 17.66 3.63
CA TYR A 121 -1.10 19.07 3.50
C TYR A 121 0.40 19.17 3.30
N THR A 122 1.18 18.38 4.03
CA THR A 122 2.63 18.29 3.94
C THR A 122 3.03 17.76 2.56
N ILE A 123 2.41 16.66 2.11
CA ILE A 123 2.65 16.10 0.77
C ILE A 123 2.35 17.12 -0.33
N ARG A 124 1.26 17.89 -0.18
CA ARG A 124 0.86 18.93 -1.13
C ARG A 124 1.79 20.14 -1.09
N ASN A 125 2.11 20.66 0.09
CA ASN A 125 2.91 21.87 0.26
C ASN A 125 4.38 21.65 -0.10
N LEU A 126 4.87 20.41 -0.01
CA LEU A 126 6.19 20.01 -0.50
C LEU A 126 6.18 19.64 -2.00
N GLU A 127 5.03 19.74 -2.66
CA GLU A 127 4.84 19.43 -4.08
C GLU A 127 5.44 18.07 -4.50
N ILE A 128 5.30 17.05 -3.63
CA ILE A 128 6.00 15.77 -3.81
C ILE A 128 5.60 15.10 -5.13
N PHE A 129 4.30 15.11 -5.44
CA PHE A 129 3.74 14.45 -6.64
C PHE A 129 3.00 15.39 -7.58
N ARG A 130 2.54 16.54 -7.09
CA ARG A 130 1.75 17.55 -7.80
C ARG A 130 2.13 18.92 -7.28
N ARG A 131 2.11 19.91 -8.17
CA ARG A 131 2.26 21.31 -7.81
C ARG A 131 1.05 21.78 -6.98
N LEU A 132 1.18 22.92 -6.31
CA LEU A 132 0.07 23.62 -5.65
C LEU A 132 -1.05 23.99 -6.64
N SER A 133 -0.72 24.20 -7.92
CA SER A 133 -1.69 24.40 -9.01
C SER A 133 -2.52 23.14 -9.33
N GLY A 134 -2.13 21.98 -8.81
CA GLY A 134 -2.75 20.68 -9.09
C GLY A 134 -2.13 19.94 -10.29
N GLU A 135 -1.25 20.60 -11.05
CA GLU A 135 -0.55 20.01 -12.19
C GLU A 135 0.49 18.96 -11.75
N THR A 136 0.66 17.92 -12.57
CA THR A 136 1.73 16.92 -12.43
C THR A 136 2.87 17.25 -13.38
N GLY A 137 4.09 16.83 -13.05
CA GLY A 137 5.24 16.92 -13.95
C GLY A 137 6.32 17.83 -13.40
N GLU A 138 6.93 18.65 -14.27
CA GLU A 138 8.02 19.56 -13.94
C GLU A 138 7.74 20.35 -12.66
N GLY A 139 8.75 20.67 -11.85
CA GLY A 139 8.54 21.40 -10.59
C GLY A 139 7.94 20.59 -9.45
N THR A 140 7.81 19.26 -9.58
CA THR A 140 7.52 18.35 -8.46
C THR A 140 8.74 17.55 -8.07
N LEU A 141 8.86 17.15 -6.79
CA LEU A 141 10.01 16.37 -6.32
C LEU A 141 10.15 15.05 -7.08
N ILE A 142 9.04 14.33 -7.30
CA ILE A 142 9.06 13.06 -8.04
C ILE A 142 9.59 13.25 -9.46
N HIS A 143 9.29 14.36 -10.13
CA HIS A 143 9.75 14.58 -11.50
C HIS A 143 11.27 14.75 -11.57
N VAL A 144 11.87 15.37 -10.56
CA VAL A 144 13.33 15.52 -10.48
C VAL A 144 14.00 14.18 -10.18
N LEU A 145 13.44 13.39 -9.25
CA LEU A 145 14.06 12.17 -8.75
C LEU A 145 13.81 10.92 -9.61
N ASP A 146 12.67 10.84 -10.31
CA ASP A 146 12.28 9.65 -11.06
C ASP A 146 13.04 9.53 -12.39
N GLN A 147 14.25 8.99 -12.28
CA GLN A 147 15.11 8.57 -13.40
C GLN A 147 15.18 7.03 -13.47
N THR A 148 14.12 6.36 -13.02
CA THR A 148 14.09 4.90 -12.94
C THR A 148 13.98 4.27 -14.33
N CYS A 149 14.62 3.12 -14.52
CA CYS A 149 14.61 2.41 -15.81
C CYS A 149 13.43 1.45 -16.00
N THR A 150 12.61 1.24 -14.96
CA THR A 150 11.47 0.32 -14.98
C THR A 150 10.24 0.93 -14.31
N SER A 151 9.04 0.57 -14.77
CA SER A 151 7.79 1.04 -14.17
C SER A 151 7.60 0.59 -12.72
N MET A 152 8.05 -0.62 -12.37
CA MET A 152 8.06 -1.09 -10.99
C MET A 152 9.03 -0.28 -10.11
N GLY A 153 10.17 0.15 -10.66
CA GLY A 153 11.11 1.06 -9.99
C GLY A 153 10.48 2.43 -9.69
N ALA A 154 9.80 3.01 -10.67
CA ALA A 154 9.08 4.28 -10.51
C ALA A 154 8.01 4.19 -9.40
N ARG A 155 7.24 3.10 -9.37
CA ARG A 155 6.25 2.84 -8.31
C ARG A 155 6.91 2.68 -6.94
N LEU A 156 8.02 1.96 -6.86
CA LEU A 156 8.78 1.79 -5.63
C LEU A 156 9.31 3.13 -5.10
N LEU A 157 9.85 3.98 -5.97
CA LEU A 157 10.33 5.32 -5.62
C LEU A 157 9.19 6.19 -5.09
N ARG A 158 8.04 6.22 -5.77
CA ARG A 158 6.85 6.93 -5.28
C ARG A 158 6.43 6.44 -3.90
N ASN A 159 6.44 5.13 -3.68
CA ASN A 159 6.13 4.55 -2.38
C ASN A 159 7.12 4.98 -1.30
N TRP A 160 8.42 5.07 -1.61
CA TRP A 160 9.44 5.54 -0.66
C TRP A 160 9.28 7.03 -0.32
N LEU A 161 8.91 7.87 -1.27
CA LEU A 161 8.65 9.29 -1.00
C LEU A 161 7.43 9.50 -0.10
N LEU A 162 6.42 8.63 -0.21
CA LEU A 162 5.25 8.62 0.70
C LEU A 162 5.55 8.04 2.09
N GLN A 163 6.61 7.24 2.20
CA GLN A 163 6.97 6.53 3.42
C GLN A 163 8.47 6.67 3.69
N PRO A 164 8.93 7.88 4.09
CA PRO A 164 10.31 8.05 4.53
C PRO A 164 10.56 7.14 5.73
N LEU A 165 11.66 6.40 5.72
CA LEU A 165 12.02 5.51 6.83
C LEU A 165 12.33 6.32 8.10
N GLN A 166 11.98 5.76 9.27
CA GLN A 166 12.47 6.26 10.57
C GLN A 166 13.61 5.41 11.14
N ASP A 167 13.75 4.18 10.66
CA ASP A 167 14.79 3.25 11.11
C ASP A 167 16.16 3.60 10.51
N ILE A 168 17.11 3.96 11.38
CA ILE A 168 18.46 4.38 11.00
C ILE A 168 19.19 3.26 10.24
N GLN A 169 19.10 2.00 10.68
CA GLN A 169 19.81 0.89 10.05
C GLN A 169 19.29 0.64 8.61
N ARG A 170 17.99 0.76 8.39
CA ARG A 170 17.38 0.65 7.06
C ARG A 170 17.79 1.83 6.16
N ILE A 171 17.93 3.03 6.71
CA ILE A 171 18.42 4.21 5.98
C ILE A 171 19.88 4.01 5.58
N GLU A 172 20.76 3.66 6.52
CA GLU A 172 22.17 3.39 6.28
C GLU A 172 22.37 2.29 5.24
N ARG A 173 21.57 1.22 5.28
CA ARG A 173 21.62 0.17 4.26
C ARG A 173 21.32 0.70 2.86
N ARG A 174 20.35 1.61 2.70
CA ARG A 174 20.07 2.25 1.40
C ARG A 174 21.22 3.14 0.96
N LEU A 175 21.79 3.92 1.89
CA LEU A 175 22.95 4.78 1.61
C LEU A 175 24.16 3.95 1.18
N ASN A 176 24.42 2.80 1.81
CA ASN A 176 25.51 1.91 1.42
C ASN A 176 25.36 1.38 -0.01
N TYR A 177 24.14 1.04 -0.44
CA TYR A 177 23.91 0.65 -1.84
C TYR A 177 24.15 1.82 -2.81
N ILE A 178 23.76 3.04 -2.43
CA ILE A 178 24.03 4.23 -3.25
C ILE A 178 25.54 4.46 -3.36
N SER A 179 26.26 4.45 -2.23
CA SER A 179 27.72 4.59 -2.20
C SER A 179 28.42 3.56 -3.09
N LEU A 180 28.00 2.29 -3.02
CA LEU A 180 28.54 1.23 -3.88
C LEU A 180 28.39 1.58 -5.37
N PHE A 181 27.22 2.08 -5.80
CA PHE A 181 26.99 2.43 -7.20
C PHE A 181 27.67 3.73 -7.63
N LEU A 182 27.91 4.66 -6.71
CA LEU A 182 28.72 5.85 -6.96
C LEU A 182 30.20 5.48 -7.14
N ASP A 183 30.71 4.56 -6.33
CA ASP A 183 32.09 4.07 -6.39
C ASP A 183 32.33 3.15 -7.60
N GLN A 184 31.29 2.50 -8.11
CA GLN A 184 31.35 1.57 -9.24
C GLN A 184 30.35 1.91 -10.36
N PRO A 185 30.56 3.00 -11.13
CA PRO A 185 29.62 3.43 -12.17
C PRO A 185 29.36 2.38 -13.26
N LYS A 186 30.36 1.57 -13.60
CA LYS A 186 30.21 0.49 -14.59
C LYS A 186 29.26 -0.60 -14.11
N LEU A 187 29.34 -0.98 -12.84
CA LEU A 187 28.39 -1.94 -12.25
C LEU A 187 26.95 -1.41 -12.31
N LEU A 188 26.77 -0.11 -12.06
CA LEU A 188 25.46 0.53 -12.18
C LEU A 188 24.93 0.46 -13.63
N GLU A 189 25.76 0.78 -14.62
CA GLU A 189 25.39 0.71 -16.05
C GLU A 189 25.03 -0.71 -16.49
N ASP A 190 25.83 -1.71 -16.08
CA ASP A 190 25.58 -3.12 -16.36
C ASP A 190 24.22 -3.57 -15.78
N ILE A 191 23.95 -3.23 -14.52
CA ILE A 191 22.67 -3.55 -13.86
C ILE A 191 21.49 -2.82 -14.52
N GLN A 192 21.64 -1.52 -14.84
CA GLN A 192 20.58 -0.78 -15.51
C GLN A 192 20.25 -1.36 -16.89
N THR A 193 21.26 -1.83 -17.62
CA THR A 193 21.08 -2.49 -18.91
C THR A 193 20.23 -3.74 -18.77
N ILE A 194 20.54 -4.60 -17.79
CA ILE A 194 19.74 -5.80 -17.50
C ILE A 194 18.31 -5.43 -17.07
N LEU A 195 18.15 -4.46 -16.17
CA LEU A 195 16.84 -4.07 -15.64
C LEU A 195 15.90 -3.49 -16.73
N ARG A 196 16.43 -2.79 -17.74
CA ARG A 196 15.63 -2.26 -18.87
C ARG A 196 14.96 -3.36 -19.69
N GLU A 197 15.54 -4.55 -19.72
CA GLU A 197 14.98 -5.70 -20.46
C GLU A 197 13.89 -6.42 -19.67
N ILE A 198 13.77 -6.16 -18.35
CA ILE A 198 12.79 -6.82 -17.51
C ILE A 198 11.41 -6.18 -17.73
N PRO A 199 10.41 -6.94 -18.19
CA PRO A 199 9.05 -6.44 -18.32
C PRO A 199 8.45 -6.12 -16.94
N ASP A 200 7.31 -5.43 -16.92
CA ASP A 200 6.64 -5.10 -15.66
C ASP A 200 6.08 -6.37 -14.98
N MET A 201 6.93 -7.01 -14.16
CA MET A 201 6.63 -8.26 -13.44
C MET A 201 5.58 -8.09 -12.32
N GLU A 202 5.26 -6.85 -11.94
CA GLU A 202 4.25 -6.57 -10.91
C GLU A 202 2.82 -6.61 -11.49
N ARG A 203 2.65 -6.74 -12.82
CA ARG A 203 1.37 -6.77 -13.53
C ARG A 203 0.93 -8.16 -13.98
#